data_AF-A0A944L013-F1
#
_entry.id   AF-A0A944L013-F1
#
_cell.length_a   1.000
_cell.length_b   1.000
_cell.length_c   1.000
_cell.angle_alpha   90.00
_cell.angle_beta   90.00
_cell.angle_gamma   90.00
#
_symmetry.space_group_name_H-M   'P 1'
#
loop_
_entity.id
_entity.type
_entity.pdbx_description
1 polymer ?
#
loop_
_entity_poly.entity_id
_entity_poly.type
_entity_poly.pdbx_seq_one_letter_code
_entity_poly.pdbx_strand_id
1 'polypeptide(L)'
;MTTTPMVGASAPAAGRRPRRIDAMAHLLAVIKRDRGEWTVGRAKPVYRRLLRKHTYRATIRRHFARLEAAGHLTRHGDGTPRRFYTCRKTGGNA
;
A
#
# COMPACT_ATOMS: atom_id res chain seq x y z
N MET A 1 42.48 8.23 36.29
CA MET A 1 41.58 9.38 36.54
C MET A 1 40.76 9.61 35.28
N THR A 2 39.47 9.80 35.49
CA THR A 2 38.34 9.82 34.54
C THR A 2 38.43 10.94 33.51
N THR A 3 37.94 10.72 32.27
CA THR A 3 36.93 11.56 31.56
C THR A 3 36.55 10.96 30.20
N THR A 4 35.37 10.31 30.20
CA THR A 4 34.24 10.45 29.27
C THR A 4 34.46 10.43 27.74
N PRO A 5 33.87 9.45 27.01
CA PRO A 5 33.73 9.55 25.56
C PRO A 5 32.60 10.53 25.19
N MET A 6 32.92 11.58 24.41
CA MET A 6 31.92 12.42 23.78
C MET A 6 31.29 11.64 22.61
N VAL A 7 30.09 11.13 22.89
CA VAL A 7 29.17 10.57 21.93
C VAL A 7 28.84 11.64 20.89
N GLY A 8 29.34 11.46 19.67
CA GLY A 8 28.80 12.14 18.50
C GLY A 8 27.40 11.62 18.27
N ALA A 9 26.41 12.23 18.92
CA ALA A 9 25.02 12.04 18.63
C ALA A 9 24.77 12.48 17.18
N SER A 10 24.87 11.55 16.24
CA SER A 10 24.27 11.70 14.92
C SER A 10 22.77 11.88 15.12
N ALA A 11 22.36 13.15 15.11
CA ALA A 11 20.97 13.56 15.08
C ALA A 11 20.25 12.83 13.93
N PRO A 12 19.02 12.32 14.14
CA PRO A 12 18.23 11.75 13.06
C PRO A 12 17.77 12.89 12.13
N ALA A 13 18.57 13.17 11.11
CA ALA A 13 18.21 14.05 10.02
C ALA A 13 17.19 13.35 9.10
N ALA A 14 15.92 13.41 9.45
CA ALA A 14 14.83 13.41 8.48
C ALA A 14 13.57 13.95 9.16
N GLY A 15 13.30 15.23 8.93
CA GLY A 15 12.04 15.86 9.31
C GLY A 15 10.88 14.93 8.96
N ARG A 16 10.05 14.64 9.96
CA ARG A 16 8.83 13.86 9.85
C ARG A 16 7.94 14.57 8.83
N ARG A 17 8.10 14.23 7.54
CA ARG A 17 7.27 14.75 6.45
C ARG A 17 5.82 14.59 6.92
N PRO A 18 4.98 15.63 6.81
CA PRO A 18 3.58 15.51 7.20
C PRO A 18 3.03 14.25 6.55
N ARG A 19 2.44 13.35 7.35
CA ARG A 19 1.97 12.02 6.95
C ARG A 19 1.18 12.17 5.65
N ARG A 20 1.85 12.01 4.50
CA ARG A 20 1.15 11.94 3.22
C ARG A 20 0.21 10.76 3.38
N ILE A 21 -1.09 10.99 3.19
CA ILE A 21 -2.07 9.92 3.21
C ILE A 21 -1.62 8.90 2.17
N ASP A 22 -1.08 7.79 2.64
CA ASP A 22 -0.60 6.74 1.77
C ASP A 22 -1.82 5.94 1.30
N ALA A 23 -2.36 6.38 0.17
CA ALA A 23 -3.53 5.77 -0.44
C ALA A 23 -3.27 4.33 -0.92
N MET A 24 -2.01 3.92 -1.06
CA MET A 24 -1.66 2.53 -1.37
C MET A 24 -1.70 1.68 -0.10
N ALA A 25 -1.12 2.15 1.00
CA ALA A 25 -1.20 1.46 2.29
C ALA A 25 -2.65 1.36 2.80
N HIS A 26 -3.44 2.42 2.64
CA HIS A 26 -4.87 2.39 2.98
C HIS A 26 -5.65 1.41 2.11
N LEU A 27 -5.41 1.38 0.79
CA LEU A 27 -6.02 0.40 -0.10
C LEU A 27 -5.68 -1.03 0.36
N LEU A 28 -4.42 -1.31 0.68
CA LEU A 28 -3.99 -2.63 1.15
C LEU A 28 -4.71 -3.01 2.45
N ALA A 29 -4.85 -2.09 3.41
CA ALA A 29 -5.55 -2.35 4.66
C ALA A 29 -7.02 -2.71 4.43
N VAL A 30 -7.71 -2.01 3.52
CA VAL A 30 -9.09 -2.32 3.14
C VAL A 30 -9.19 -3.68 2.45
N ILE A 31 -8.27 -3.97 1.51
CA ILE A 31 -8.23 -5.27 0.82
C ILE A 31 -8.02 -6.42 1.82
N LYS A 32 -7.13 -6.26 2.80
CA LYS A 32 -6.86 -7.24 3.86
C LYS A 32 -8.08 -7.45 4.78
N ARG A 33 -8.81 -6.38 5.09
CA ARG A 33 -10.00 -6.42 5.98
C ARG A 33 -11.18 -7.11 5.31
N ASP A 34 -11.59 -6.64 4.14
CA ASP A 34 -12.81 -7.13 3.47
C ASP A 34 -12.58 -8.49 2.78
N ARG A 35 -11.31 -8.81 2.47
CA ARG A 35 -10.90 -9.99 1.68
C ARG A 35 -11.68 -10.05 0.33
N GLY A 36 -11.49 -11.13 -0.43
CA GLY A 36 -12.21 -11.35 -1.69
C GLY A 36 -11.63 -10.63 -2.92
N GLU A 37 -12.47 -10.47 -3.95
CA GLU A 37 -12.07 -9.95 -5.26
C GLU A 37 -12.09 -8.43 -5.33
N TRP A 38 -10.97 -7.88 -5.78
CA TRP A 38 -10.73 -6.45 -5.90
C TRP A 38 -10.45 -6.06 -7.35
N THR A 39 -11.38 -5.32 -7.94
CA THR A 39 -11.19 -4.68 -9.25
C THR A 39 -10.85 -3.20 -9.08
N VAL A 40 -10.31 -2.60 -10.12
CA VAL A 40 -10.08 -1.14 -10.19
C VAL A 40 -11.37 -0.35 -9.92
N GLY A 41 -12.51 -0.87 -10.39
CA GLY A 41 -13.83 -0.29 -10.16
C GLY A 41 -14.19 -0.29 -8.67
N ARG A 42 -13.98 -1.42 -7.98
CA ARG A 42 -14.23 -1.57 -6.54
C ARG A 42 -13.30 -0.71 -5.68
N ALA A 43 -12.07 -0.50 -6.11
CA ALA A 43 -11.12 0.36 -5.41
C ALA A 43 -11.42 1.87 -5.55
N LYS A 44 -12.01 2.32 -6.65
CA LYS A 44 -12.24 3.76 -6.91
C LYS A 44 -13.05 4.48 -5.80
N PRO A 45 -14.14 3.92 -5.27
CA PRO A 45 -14.83 4.49 -4.11
C PRO A 45 -13.94 4.64 -2.86
N VAL A 46 -12.99 3.72 -2.63
CA VAL A 46 -12.05 3.79 -1.50
C VAL A 46 -11.17 5.04 -1.63
N TYR A 47 -10.60 5.27 -2.81
CA TYR A 47 -9.82 6.47 -3.10
C TYR A 47 -10.65 7.75 -2.99
N ARG A 48 -11.90 7.74 -3.47
CA ARG A 48 -12.80 8.90 -3.37
C ARG A 48 -13.11 9.25 -1.92
N ARG A 49 -13.36 8.25 -1.07
CA ARG A 49 -13.62 8.45 0.37
C ARG A 49 -12.38 8.97 1.09
N LEU A 50 -11.21 8.41 0.79
CA LEU A 50 -9.95 8.76 1.47
C LEU A 50 -9.42 10.14 1.07
N LEU A 51 -9.31 10.42 -0.23
CA LEU A 51 -8.66 11.62 -0.73
C LEU A 51 -9.63 12.78 -0.97
N ARG A 52 -10.94 12.51 -0.94
CA ARG A 52 -12.02 13.45 -1.32
C ARG A 52 -11.79 14.11 -2.68
N LYS A 53 -11.00 13.47 -3.55
CA LYS A 53 -10.56 13.97 -4.86
C LYS A 53 -10.79 12.93 -5.93
N HIS A 54 -10.91 13.39 -7.18
CA HIS A 54 -10.91 12.50 -8.33
C HIS A 54 -9.58 11.73 -8.39
N THR A 55 -9.67 10.40 -8.49
CA THR A 55 -8.51 9.54 -8.71
C THR A 55 -8.70 8.80 -10.02
N TYR A 56 -7.72 8.95 -10.91
CA TYR A 56 -7.72 8.29 -12.20
C TYR A 56 -7.60 6.77 -12.04
N ARG A 57 -8.30 6.02 -12.90
CA ARG A 57 -8.20 4.56 -12.94
C ARG A 57 -6.76 4.09 -13.21
N ALA A 58 -5.98 4.85 -13.96
CA ALA A 58 -4.56 4.58 -14.21
C ALA A 58 -3.72 4.58 -12.92
N THR A 59 -3.93 5.54 -12.03
CA THR A 59 -3.25 5.60 -10.72
C THR A 59 -3.58 4.37 -9.87
N ILE A 60 -4.85 4.00 -9.84
CA ILE A 60 -5.31 2.82 -9.09
C ILE A 60 -4.67 1.54 -9.65
N ARG A 61 -4.64 1.37 -10.98
CA ARG A 61 -3.96 0.24 -11.64
C ARG A 61 -2.47 0.18 -11.27
N ARG A 62 -1.78 1.33 -11.25
CA ARG A 62 -0.37 1.41 -10.86
C ARG A 62 -0.16 0.98 -9.41
N HIS A 63 -1.07 1.36 -8.50
CA HIS A 63 -1.01 0.91 -7.11
C HIS A 63 -1.26 -0.59 -6.97
N PHE A 64 -2.23 -1.15 -7.68
CA PHE A 64 -2.43 -2.61 -7.73
C PHE A 64 -1.19 -3.34 -8.24
N ALA A 65 -0.60 -2.90 -9.35
CA ALA A 65 0.62 -3.51 -9.89
C ALA A 65 1.80 -3.42 -8.92
N ARG A 66 1.93 -2.32 -8.16
CA ARG A 66 2.95 -2.22 -7.09
C ARG A 66 2.68 -3.19 -5.94
N LEU A 67 1.43 -3.34 -5.53
CA LEU A 67 1.05 -4.28 -4.46
C LEU A 67 1.20 -5.74 -4.89
N GLU A 68 0.96 -6.05 -6.17
CA GLU A 68 1.25 -7.33 -6.80
C GLU A 68 2.76 -7.61 -6.82
N ALA A 69 3.57 -6.66 -7.30
CA ALA A 69 5.03 -6.77 -7.33
C ALA A 69 5.64 -6.92 -5.92
N ALA A 70 5.03 -6.29 -4.91
CA ALA A 70 5.41 -6.45 -3.50
C ALA A 70 4.94 -7.78 -2.88
N GLY A 71 4.25 -8.65 -3.64
CA GLY A 71 3.78 -9.95 -3.18
C GLY A 71 2.55 -9.91 -2.27
N HIS A 72 1.88 -8.76 -2.13
CA HIS A 72 0.68 -8.66 -1.30
C HIS A 72 -0.58 -9.13 -2.00
N LEU A 73 -0.64 -8.96 -3.33
CA LEU A 73 -1.80 -9.29 -4.14
C LEU A 73 -1.44 -10.34 -5.19
N THR A 74 -2.39 -11.22 -5.46
CA THR A 74 -2.34 -12.10 -6.63
C THR A 74 -3.29 -11.53 -7.67
N ARG A 75 -2.75 -11.29 -8.88
CA ARG A 75 -3.54 -10.89 -10.04
C ARG A 75 -4.19 -12.11 -10.68
N HIS A 76 -5.44 -11.94 -11.10
CA HIS A 76 -6.24 -12.95 -11.79
C HIS A 76 -6.90 -12.36 -13.05
N GLY A 77 -7.23 -13.25 -13.98
CA GLY A 77 -7.89 -12.89 -15.25
C GLY A 77 -6.92 -12.50 -16.37
N ASP A 78 -5.73 -13.10 -16.41
CA ASP A 78 -4.91 -13.08 -17.62
C ASP A 78 -5.70 -13.78 -18.75
N GLY A 79 -6.00 -13.04 -19.83
CA GLY A 79 -6.81 -13.51 -20.95
C GLY A 79 -8.31 -13.17 -20.92
N THR A 80 -8.82 -12.53 -19.87
CA THR A 80 -10.23 -12.04 -19.84
C THR A 80 -10.31 -10.52 -19.80
N PRO A 81 -11.44 -9.91 -20.24
CA PRO A 81 -11.62 -8.46 -20.14
C PRO A 81 -11.72 -7.97 -18.69
N ARG A 82 -11.96 -8.87 -17.71
CA ARG A 82 -12.15 -8.53 -16.30
C ARG A 82 -10.97 -9.00 -15.45
N ARG A 83 -10.01 -8.10 -15.28
CA ARG A 83 -8.89 -8.29 -14.34
C ARG A 83 -9.32 -8.01 -12.90
N PHE A 84 -9.00 -8.91 -11.99
CA PHE A 84 -9.24 -8.74 -10.56
C PHE A 84 -8.02 -9.18 -9.74
N TYR A 85 -7.92 -8.66 -8.53
CA TYR A 85 -6.83 -8.93 -7.60
C TYR A 85 -7.43 -9.54 -6.34
N THR A 86 -6.72 -10.46 -5.72
CA THR A 86 -7.09 -11.01 -4.42
C THR A 86 -5.95 -10.78 -3.45
N CYS A 87 -6.28 -10.60 -2.16
CA CYS A 87 -5.25 -10.57 -1.14
C CYS A 87 -4.60 -11.94 -1.06
N ARG A 88 -3.29 -12.00 -1.25
CA ARG A 88 -2.55 -13.22 -0.96
C ARG A 88 -2.67 -13.45 0.54
N LYS A 89 -3.10 -14.64 0.97
CA LYS A 89 -2.93 -15.03 2.38
C LYS A 89 -1.43 -14.91 2.61
N THR A 90 -1.00 -13.97 3.43
CA THR A 90 0.32 -14.09 4.05
C THR A 90 0.23 -15.41 4.79
N GLY A 91 0.79 -16.48 4.19
CA GLY A 91 1.03 -17.70 4.92
C GLY A 91 1.85 -17.25 6.11
N GLY A 92 1.28 -17.34 7.31
CA GLY A 92 2.09 -17.39 8.50
C GLY A 92 3.04 -18.54 8.26
N ASN A 93 4.31 -18.22 8.04
CA ASN A 93 5.34 -19.22 8.21
C ASN A 93 5.33 -19.57 9.70
N ALA A 94 5.39 -20.87 9.95
CA ALA A 94 5.29 -21.53 11.25
C ALA A 94 6.21 -20.94 12.32
#